data_AF-A0A379LL95-F1
#
_entry.id   AF-A0A379LL95-F1
#
_cell.length_a   1.000
_cell.length_b   1.000
_cell.length_c   1.000
_cell.angle_alpha   90.00
_cell.angle_beta   90.00
_cell.angle_gamma   90.00
#
_symmetry.space_group_name_H-M   'P 1'
#
loop_
_entity.id
_entity.type
_entity.pdbx_description
1 polymer ?
#
loop_
_entity_poly.entity_id
_entity_poly.type
_entity_poly.pdbx_seq_one_letter_code
_entity_poly.pdbx_strand_id
1 'polypeptide(L)'
;MFLVTPFYLIVRGDNYPDTGGYFAKLPKDSGIYGIYHNYQSDANGEFEVTASWKHDGNNEELEGGTVESVTIPAGKYLVFSEQGALPEVVVTAWQDIWAYFNDENCAHTRLYNVDFEHYVNESQVDVYIGIE
;
A
#
# COMPACT_ATOMS: atom_id res chain seq x y z
N MET A 1 6.11 -4.31 15.85
CA MET A 1 6.33 -5.34 14.81
C MET A 1 5.05 -6.14 14.68
N PHE A 2 4.35 -5.98 13.56
CA PHE A 2 3.12 -6.73 13.28
C PHE A 2 3.42 -7.83 12.26
N LEU A 3 2.82 -9.01 12.46
CA LEU A 3 2.78 -10.06 11.44
C LEU A 3 1.61 -9.77 10.53
N VAL A 4 1.89 -9.42 9.27
CA VAL A 4 0.84 -9.31 8.25
C VAL A 4 0.54 -10.72 7.73
N THR A 5 -0.73 -11.14 7.77
CA THR A 5 -1.18 -12.36 7.09
C THR A 5 -1.33 -12.08 5.60
N PRO A 6 -1.07 -13.03 4.70
CA PRO A 6 -1.21 -12.77 3.27
C PRO A 6 -2.67 -12.46 2.93
N PHE A 7 -2.90 -11.34 2.25
CA PHE A 7 -4.19 -11.01 1.66
C PHE A 7 -3.98 -10.54 0.22
N TYR A 8 -5.00 -10.78 -0.61
CA TYR A 8 -5.00 -10.48 -2.03
C TYR A 8 -5.67 -9.12 -2.26
N LEU A 9 -5.02 -8.27 -3.06
CA LEU A 9 -5.57 -6.99 -3.50
C LEU A 9 -5.80 -7.04 -5.00
N ILE A 10 -6.94 -6.51 -5.44
CA ILE A 10 -7.40 -6.50 -6.83
C ILE A 10 -7.05 -5.17 -7.49
N VAL A 11 -6.55 -5.20 -8.73
CA VAL A 11 -5.98 -4.04 -9.43
C VAL A 11 -6.41 -3.99 -10.90
N ARG A 12 -6.87 -2.79 -11.27
CA ARG A 12 -7.09 -2.15 -12.58
C ARG A 12 -7.32 -3.01 -13.83
N GLY A 13 -8.48 -2.77 -14.46
CA GLY A 13 -8.69 -3.03 -15.88
C GLY A 13 -8.27 -1.85 -16.75
N ASP A 14 -7.55 -2.15 -17.83
CA ASP A 14 -6.90 -1.23 -18.78
C ASP A 14 -7.86 -0.32 -19.58
N ASN A 15 -9.15 -0.29 -19.24
CA ASN A 15 -10.22 0.34 -20.04
C ASN A 15 -11.10 1.33 -19.25
N TYR A 16 -10.63 1.88 -18.12
CA TYR A 16 -11.39 2.88 -17.38
C TYR A 16 -10.70 4.26 -17.37
N PRO A 17 -11.17 5.22 -18.19
CA PRO A 17 -10.77 6.62 -18.05
C PRO A 17 -11.43 7.14 -16.77
N ASP A 18 -10.59 7.57 -15.82
CA ASP A 18 -10.95 8.13 -14.52
C ASP A 18 -11.07 7.12 -13.35
N THR A 19 -9.96 6.94 -12.64
CA THR A 19 -9.90 6.15 -11.40
C THR A 19 -10.52 6.88 -10.20
N GLY A 20 -10.73 8.21 -10.28
CA GLY A 20 -11.33 9.00 -9.20
C GLY A 20 -12.80 8.64 -8.92
N GLY A 21 -13.53 8.20 -9.95
CA GLY A 21 -14.94 7.84 -9.84
C GLY A 21 -15.22 6.48 -9.19
N TYR A 22 -14.22 5.59 -9.08
CA TYR A 22 -14.40 4.25 -8.52
C TYR A 22 -14.10 4.19 -7.02
N PHE A 23 -13.09 4.92 -6.53
CA PHE A 23 -12.85 5.03 -5.08
C PHE A 23 -14.07 5.60 -4.34
N ALA A 24 -14.79 6.54 -4.97
CA ALA A 24 -16.04 7.08 -4.44
C ALA A 24 -17.21 6.08 -4.44
N LYS A 25 -17.10 4.96 -5.18
CA LYS A 25 -18.11 3.90 -5.28
C LYS A 25 -17.78 2.65 -4.48
N LEU A 26 -16.58 2.56 -3.91
CA LEU A 26 -16.19 1.44 -3.09
C LEU A 26 -17.07 1.40 -1.83
N PRO A 27 -17.53 0.21 -1.39
CA PRO A 27 -18.17 0.04 -0.10
C PRO A 27 -17.36 0.70 1.01
N LYS A 28 -18.07 1.24 2.00
CA LYS A 28 -17.43 1.65 3.26
C LYS A 28 -16.68 0.44 3.82
N ASP A 29 -15.44 0.64 4.24
CA ASP A 29 -14.52 -0.41 4.73
C ASP A 29 -13.88 -1.32 3.67
N SER A 30 -13.91 -0.94 2.38
CA SER A 30 -13.22 -1.70 1.30
C SER A 30 -11.71 -1.83 1.48
N GLY A 31 -11.11 -1.07 2.41
CA GLY A 31 -9.66 -1.00 2.64
C GLY A 31 -8.97 -0.48 1.40
N ILE A 32 -8.65 0.81 1.33
CA ILE A 32 -7.93 1.38 0.19
C ILE A 32 -6.44 1.27 0.46
N TYR A 33 -5.67 0.85 -0.55
CA TYR A 33 -4.24 0.63 -0.42
C TYR A 33 -3.44 1.19 -1.61
N GLY A 34 -2.30 1.79 -1.31
CA GLY A 34 -1.24 2.10 -2.26
C GLY A 34 -0.09 1.11 -2.04
N ILE A 35 0.18 0.24 -3.00
CA ILE A 35 1.19 -0.82 -2.86
C ILE A 35 2.43 -0.43 -3.65
N TYR A 36 3.59 -0.53 -3.01
CA TYR A 36 4.91 -0.37 -3.61
C TYR A 36 5.56 -1.75 -3.69
N HIS A 37 5.85 -2.22 -4.89
CA HIS A 37 6.36 -3.58 -5.11
C HIS A 37 7.23 -3.64 -6.37
N ASN A 38 7.75 -4.84 -6.66
CA ASN A 38 8.63 -5.07 -7.81
C ASN A 38 9.85 -4.14 -7.80
N TYR A 39 10.40 -3.88 -6.62
CA TYR A 39 11.64 -3.12 -6.48
C TYR A 39 12.78 -3.83 -7.22
N GLN A 40 13.50 -3.07 -8.04
CA GLN A 40 14.70 -3.56 -8.71
C GLN A 40 15.84 -3.81 -7.70
N SER A 41 15.97 -2.97 -6.68
CA SER A 41 17.06 -3.06 -5.70
C SER A 41 16.70 -2.46 -4.34
N ASP A 42 16.56 -1.15 -4.28
CA ASP A 42 16.39 -0.37 -3.05
C ASP A 42 15.60 0.91 -3.33
N ALA A 43 15.67 1.87 -2.41
CA ALA A 43 15.05 3.19 -2.51
C ALA A 43 15.42 4.00 -3.77
N ASN A 44 16.55 3.70 -4.43
CA ASN A 44 17.01 4.37 -5.65
C ASN A 44 16.73 3.57 -6.93
N GLY A 45 16.29 2.31 -6.79
CA GLY A 45 15.91 1.45 -7.91
C GLY A 45 14.50 1.76 -8.41
N GLU A 46 14.17 1.27 -9.60
CA GLU A 46 12.79 1.31 -10.09
C GLU A 46 11.88 0.44 -9.22
N PHE A 47 10.62 0.85 -9.09
CA PHE A 47 9.56 0.10 -8.42
C PHE A 47 8.21 0.47 -9.03
N GLU A 48 7.23 -0.41 -8.85
CA GLU A 48 5.86 -0.20 -9.30
C GLU A 48 5.00 0.32 -8.14
N VAL A 49 4.05 1.21 -8.48
CA VAL A 49 3.07 1.73 -7.53
C VAL A 49 1.67 1.36 -8.01
N THR A 50 0.94 0.67 -7.16
CA THR A 50 -0.33 0.04 -7.49
C THR A 50 -1.42 0.50 -6.54
N ALA A 51 -2.41 1.22 -7.07
CA ALA A 51 -3.59 1.62 -6.32
C ALA A 51 -4.64 0.50 -6.34
N SER A 52 -5.12 0.10 -5.16
CA SER A 52 -5.91 -1.12 -4.97
C SER A 52 -6.89 -1.01 -3.81
N TRP A 53 -7.74 -2.01 -3.66
CA TRP A 53 -8.58 -2.20 -2.48
C TRP A 53 -8.58 -3.67 -2.06
N LYS A 54 -8.95 -3.93 -0.80
CA LYS A 54 -9.05 -5.30 -0.28
C LYS A 54 -10.28 -5.98 -0.88
N HIS A 55 -10.06 -7.19 -1.36
CA HIS A 55 -11.12 -8.08 -1.81
C HIS A 55 -11.12 -9.37 -0.99
N ASP A 56 -12.28 -9.87 -0.63
CA ASP A 56 -12.42 -11.05 0.24
C ASP A 56 -12.23 -12.39 -0.49
N GLY A 57 -11.89 -12.35 -1.77
CA GLY A 57 -11.58 -13.55 -2.57
C GLY A 57 -12.79 -14.27 -3.14
N ASN A 58 -14.00 -13.72 -2.99
CA ASN A 58 -15.14 -14.18 -3.77
C ASN A 58 -14.95 -13.71 -5.21
N ASN A 59 -14.57 -14.62 -6.09
CA ASN A 59 -14.21 -14.39 -7.49
C ASN A 59 -15.42 -13.92 -8.34
N GLU A 60 -16.13 -12.87 -7.92
CA GLU A 60 -17.02 -12.12 -8.79
C GLU A 60 -16.13 -11.50 -9.86
N GLU A 61 -16.28 -12.00 -11.09
CA GLU A 61 -15.83 -11.28 -12.28
C GLU A 61 -16.31 -9.84 -12.15
N LEU A 62 -15.39 -8.92 -11.89
CA LEU A 62 -15.69 -7.51 -12.06
C LEU A 62 -16.03 -7.35 -13.54
N GLU A 63 -17.31 -7.11 -13.82
CA GLU A 63 -17.82 -7.05 -15.19
C GLU A 63 -16.99 -6.05 -16.02
N GLY A 64 -16.25 -6.56 -17.00
CA GLY A 64 -15.63 -5.76 -18.06
C GLY A 64 -14.15 -5.41 -17.94
N GLY A 65 -13.33 -6.13 -17.14
CA GLY A 65 -11.89 -5.88 -17.10
C GLY A 65 -11.03 -7.08 -16.69
N THR A 66 -9.76 -7.06 -17.11
CA THR A 66 -8.70 -7.88 -16.50
C THR A 66 -8.43 -7.33 -15.10
N VAL A 67 -8.40 -8.21 -14.10
CA VAL A 67 -7.99 -7.87 -12.74
C VAL A 67 -6.63 -8.49 -12.52
N GLU A 68 -5.65 -7.66 -12.17
CA GLU A 68 -4.38 -8.14 -11.65
C GLU A 68 -4.45 -8.20 -10.13
N SER A 69 -3.85 -9.23 -9.53
CA SER A 69 -3.83 -9.39 -8.09
C SER A 69 -2.43 -9.19 -7.54
N VAL A 70 -2.29 -8.33 -6.53
CA VAL A 70 -1.03 -8.21 -5.78
C VAL A 70 -1.18 -8.96 -4.46
N THR A 71 -0.21 -9.84 -4.18
CA THR A 71 -0.16 -10.58 -2.91
C THR A 71 0.81 -9.89 -1.98
N ILE A 72 0.34 -9.46 -0.80
CA ILE A 72 1.22 -8.95 0.25
C ILE A 72 1.81 -10.15 0.99
N PRO A 73 3.14 -10.34 1.00
CA PRO A 73 3.75 -11.49 1.63
C PRO A 73 3.64 -11.40 3.16
N ALA A 74 3.48 -12.55 3.79
CA ALA A 74 3.58 -12.65 5.24
C ALA A 74 4.99 -12.27 5.70
N GLY A 75 5.10 -11.48 6.76
CA GLY A 75 6.38 -10.99 7.22
C GLY A 75 6.26 -9.99 8.35
N LYS A 76 7.40 -9.44 8.76
CA LYS A 76 7.46 -8.36 9.73
C LYS A 76 7.32 -7.04 9.00
N TYR A 77 6.44 -6.20 9.53
CA TYR A 77 6.29 -4.83 9.07
C TYR A 77 6.49 -3.86 10.24
N LEU A 78 7.24 -2.80 9.96
CA LEU A 78 7.25 -1.59 10.76
C LEU A 78 6.11 -0.70 10.27
N VAL A 79 5.34 -0.13 11.19
CA VAL A 79 4.14 0.64 10.86
C VAL A 79 4.32 2.08 11.32
N PHE A 80 4.10 3.01 10.40
CA PHE A 80 4.08 4.45 10.65
C PHE A 80 2.65 4.91 10.44
N SER A 81 2.03 5.45 11.50
CA SER A 81 0.62 5.86 11.48
C SER A 81 0.54 7.36 11.66
N GLU A 82 -0.03 8.04 10.67
CA GLU A 82 -0.18 9.49 10.66
C GLU A 82 -1.65 9.90 10.52
N GLN A 83 -2.00 11.00 11.17
CA GLN A 83 -3.35 11.58 11.16
C GLN A 83 -3.28 13.03 10.68
N GLY A 84 -4.10 13.37 9.69
CA GLY A 84 -4.10 14.70 9.08
C GLY A 84 -4.95 14.76 7.82
N ALA A 85 -4.90 15.89 7.12
CA ALA A 85 -5.57 16.03 5.85
C ALA A 85 -4.85 15.22 4.77
N LEU A 86 -5.61 14.55 3.90
CA LEU A 86 -5.08 13.96 2.67
C LEU A 86 -4.97 15.04 1.58
N PRO A 87 -3.90 15.05 0.76
CA PRO A 87 -2.81 14.07 0.72
C PRO A 87 -1.61 14.40 1.64
N GLU A 88 -1.63 15.53 2.37
CA GLU A 88 -0.46 15.98 3.15
C GLU A 88 0.01 14.93 4.17
N VAL A 89 -0.92 14.25 4.83
CA VAL A 89 -0.62 13.22 5.84
C VAL A 89 0.21 12.06 5.26
N VAL A 90 0.02 11.70 3.98
CA VAL A 90 0.80 10.66 3.30
C VAL A 90 2.24 11.12 3.09
N VAL A 91 2.42 12.39 2.72
CA VAL A 91 3.76 12.99 2.56
C VAL A 91 4.50 13.02 3.89
N THR A 92 3.82 13.40 4.97
CA THR A 92 4.39 13.38 6.33
C THR A 92 4.83 11.97 6.73
N ALA A 93 3.96 10.97 6.55
CA ALA A 93 4.29 9.58 6.89
C ALA A 93 5.55 9.11 6.14
N TRP A 94 5.66 9.39 4.84
CA TRP A 94 6.87 9.05 4.09
C TRP A 94 8.11 9.81 4.57
N GLN A 95 8.00 11.11 4.88
CA GLN A 95 9.12 11.87 5.44
C GLN A 95 9.65 11.26 6.74
N ASP A 96 8.76 10.81 7.61
CA ASP A 96 9.14 10.15 8.86
C ASP A 96 9.79 8.79 8.63
N ILE A 97 9.31 8.01 7.66
CA ILE A 97 9.93 6.76 7.20
C ILE A 97 11.36 7.03 6.69
N TRP A 98 11.53 8.03 5.82
CA TRP A 98 12.85 8.40 5.31
C TRP A 98 13.79 8.84 6.44
N ALA A 99 13.30 9.68 7.36
CA ALA A 99 14.10 10.12 8.50
C ALA A 99 14.53 8.93 9.38
N TYR A 100 13.61 7.99 9.64
CA TYR A 100 13.88 6.80 10.43
C TYR A 100 14.95 5.90 9.79
N PHE A 101 14.81 5.56 8.51
CA PHE A 101 15.75 4.65 7.84
C PHE A 101 17.08 5.30 7.44
N ASN A 102 17.14 6.64 7.39
CA ASN A 102 18.39 7.38 7.17
C ASN A 102 19.16 7.68 8.47
N ASP A 103 18.60 7.37 9.65
CA ASP A 103 19.34 7.48 10.92
C ASP A 103 20.50 6.48 10.94
N GLU A 104 21.71 6.96 11.26
CA GLU A 104 22.93 6.13 11.32
C GLU A 104 22.83 4.98 12.35
N ASN A 105 21.92 5.10 13.32
CA ASN A 105 21.65 4.10 14.36
C ASN A 105 20.34 3.33 14.11
N CYS A 106 19.79 3.38 12.88
CA CYS A 106 18.58 2.65 12.54
C CYS A 106 18.74 1.15 12.85
N ALA A 107 17.80 0.62 13.65
CA ALA A 107 17.84 -0.76 14.12
C ALA A 107 17.20 -1.76 13.14
N HIS A 108 16.66 -1.29 12.01
CA HIS A 108 15.87 -2.08 11.08
C HIS A 108 16.35 -1.92 9.64
N THR A 109 16.47 -3.04 8.94
CA THR A 109 16.77 -3.08 7.51
C THR A 109 15.47 -3.24 6.73
N ARG A 110 15.23 -2.36 5.74
CA ARG A 110 14.10 -2.52 4.80
C ARG A 110 14.36 -3.70 3.87
N LEU A 111 13.30 -4.46 3.59
CA LEU A 111 13.37 -5.60 2.66
C LEU A 111 13.24 -5.18 1.19
N TYR A 112 12.61 -4.04 0.90
CA TYR A 112 12.28 -3.62 -0.47
C TYR A 112 11.59 -4.74 -1.28
N ASN A 113 10.69 -5.48 -0.63
CA ASN A 113 9.89 -6.52 -1.29
C ASN A 113 8.52 -5.97 -1.63
N VAL A 114 7.72 -5.71 -0.59
CA VAL A 114 6.43 -5.02 -0.68
C VAL A 114 6.32 -4.08 0.52
N ASP A 115 6.06 -2.82 0.24
CA ASP A 115 5.64 -1.80 1.20
C ASP A 115 4.24 -1.33 0.81
N PHE A 116 3.41 -0.90 1.75
CA PHE A 116 2.06 -0.44 1.39
C PHE A 116 1.49 0.60 2.34
N GLU A 117 0.73 1.54 1.76
CA GLU A 117 -0.15 2.47 2.45
C GLU A 117 -1.51 1.81 2.65
N HIS A 118 -2.10 2.00 3.82
CA HIS A 118 -3.48 1.66 4.13
C HIS A 118 -4.21 2.94 4.56
N TYR A 119 -5.17 3.36 3.76
CA TYR A 119 -5.97 4.55 4.02
C TYR A 119 -7.11 4.15 4.96
N VAL A 120 -6.84 4.22 6.27
CA VAL A 120 -7.75 3.76 7.33
C VAL A 120 -9.06 4.53 7.31
N ASN A 121 -8.99 5.84 7.06
CA ASN A 121 -10.15 6.73 6.89
C ASN A 121 -9.72 8.01 6.14
N GLU A 122 -10.64 8.97 5.98
CA GLU A 122 -10.42 10.23 5.25
C GLU A 122 -9.31 11.13 5.85
N SER A 123 -8.79 10.79 7.03
CA SER A 123 -7.82 11.60 7.76
C SER A 123 -6.71 10.79 8.44
N GLN A 124 -6.53 9.52 8.07
CA GLN A 124 -5.51 8.65 8.65
C GLN A 124 -4.94 7.70 7.61
N VAL A 125 -3.62 7.59 7.60
CA VAL A 125 -2.88 6.61 6.80
C VAL A 125 -1.95 5.82 7.70
N ASP A 126 -1.93 4.51 7.51
CA ASP A 126 -0.92 3.62 8.08
C ASP A 126 0.00 3.16 6.95
N VAL A 127 1.30 3.39 7.05
CA VAL A 127 2.30 2.93 6.07
C VAL A 127 3.08 1.76 6.68
N TYR A 128 3.03 0.62 5.99
CA TYR A 128 3.66 -0.63 6.38
C TYR A 128 4.93 -0.83 5.56
N ILE A 129 6.07 -0.85 6.23
CA ILE A 129 7.38 -1.07 5.62
C ILE A 129 7.89 -2.46 5.98
N GLY A 130 8.14 -3.29 4.98
CA GLY A 130 8.67 -4.64 5.14
C GLY A 130 10.11 -4.61 5.66
N ILE A 131 10.40 -5.37 6.72
CA ILE A 131 11.71 -5.42 7.39
C ILE A 131 12.17 -6.86 7.69
N GLU A 132 13.47 -7.07 7.88
CA GLU A 132 14.11 -8.36 8.22
C GLU A 132 13.63 -9.00 9.55
#